data_AF-A0A971FWH7-F1
#
_entry.id   AF-A0A971FWH7-F1
#
_cell.length_a   1.000
_cell.length_b   1.000
_cell.length_c   1.000
_cell.angle_alpha   90.00
_cell.angle_beta   90.00
_cell.angle_gamma   90.00
#
_symmetry.space_group_name_H-M   'P 1'
#
loop_
_entity.id
_entity.type
_entity.pdbx_description
1 polymer ?
#
loop_
_entity_poly.entity_id
_entity_poly.type
_entity_poly.pdbx_seq_one_letter_code
_entity_poly.pdbx_strand_id
1 'polypeptide(L)' 'MLNTILVSFIICVIFIGIAVLLLSVRILLKKNGRFVKTHVSQSKAMRDRGVTCVQSQDFAARHKSPFAVKE' A
#
# COMPACT_ATOMS: atom_id res chain seq x y z
N MET A 1 -38.47 17.29 -7.14
CA MET A 1 -38.09 15.91 -6.75
C MET A 1 -37.01 15.33 -7.66
N LEU A 2 -37.23 15.24 -8.99
CA LEU A 2 -36.22 14.71 -9.92
C LEU A 2 -34.96 15.59 -10.01
N ASN A 3 -35.11 16.92 -10.08
CA ASN A 3 -33.99 17.86 -10.14
C ASN A 3 -33.10 17.79 -8.87
N THR A 4 -33.69 17.73 -7.69
CA THR A 4 -32.97 17.59 -6.41
C THR A 4 -32.17 16.28 -6.33
N ILE A 5 -32.73 15.17 -6.83
CA ILE A 5 -32.03 13.88 -6.87
C ILE A 5 -30.85 13.95 -7.85
N LEU A 6 -31.07 14.50 -9.05
CA LEU A 6 -30.03 14.68 -10.06
C LEU A 6 -28.86 15.53 -9.53
N VAL A 7 -29.16 16.67 -8.91
CA VAL A 7 -28.14 17.56 -8.33
C VAL A 7 -27.36 16.85 -7.23
N SER A 8 -28.03 16.14 -6.32
CA SER A 8 -27.35 15.39 -5.26
C SER A 8 -26.43 14.28 -5.80
N PHE A 9 -26.86 13.56 -6.84
CA PHE A 9 -26.05 12.53 -7.48
C PHE A 9 -24.79 13.10 -8.13
N ILE A 10 -24.92 14.22 -8.85
CA ILE A 10 -23.77 14.90 -9.48
C ILE A 10 -22.76 15.34 -8.42
N ILE A 11 -23.23 15.91 -7.30
CA ILE A 11 -22.36 16.33 -6.20
C ILE A 11 -21.61 15.13 -5.60
N CYS A 12 -22.28 14.00 -5.39
CA CYS A 12 -21.64 12.77 -4.90
C CYS A 12 -20.55 12.25 -5.83
N VAL A 13 -20.81 12.22 -7.14
CA VAL A 13 -19.83 11.77 -8.14
C VAL A 13 -18.62 12.71 -8.16
N ILE A 14 -18.83 14.03 -8.07
CA ILE A 14 -17.73 15.00 -7.98
C ILE A 14 -16.87 14.75 -6.73
N PHE A 15 -17.50 14.53 -5.57
CA PHE A 15 -16.79 14.25 -4.33
C PHE A 15 -15.93 12.98 -4.42
N ILE A 16 -16.49 11.90 -4.95
CA ILE A 16 -15.76 10.63 -5.15
C ILE A 16 -14.62 10.85 -6.15
N GLY A 17 -14.86 11.57 -7.25
CA GLY A 17 -13.85 11.92 -8.24
C GLY A 17 -12.68 12.67 -7.63
N ILE A 18 -12.95 13.67 -6.79
CA ILE A 18 -11.91 14.42 -6.05
C ILE A 18 -11.14 13.48 -5.11
N ALA A 19 -11.81 12.60 -4.37
CA ALA A 19 -11.14 11.66 -3.47
C ALA A 19 -10.18 10.72 -4.22
N VAL A 20 -10.59 10.19 -5.37
CA VAL A 20 -9.75 9.31 -6.21
C VAL A 20 -8.58 10.09 -6.81
N LEU A 21 -8.82 11.33 -7.26
CA LEU A 21 -7.76 12.21 -7.75
C LEU A 21 -6.70 12.47 -6.66
N LEU A 22 -7.14 12.82 -5.45
CA LEU A 22 -6.25 13.06 -4.29
C LEU A 22 -5.45 11.80 -3.91
N LEU A 23 -6.07 10.62 -3.90
CA LEU A 23 -5.39 9.36 -3.63
C LEU A 23 -4.33 9.03 -4.70
N SER A 24 -4.56 9.46 -5.94
CA SER A 24 -3.72 9.15 -7.11
C SER A 24 -2.73 10.26 -7.47
N VAL A 25 -2.59 11.31 -6.66
CA VAL A 25 -1.72 12.48 -6.94
C VAL A 25 -0.30 12.07 -7.31
N ARG A 26 0.29 11.09 -6.60
CA ARG A 26 1.66 10.63 -6.89
C ARG A 26 1.79 9.88 -8.22
N ILE A 27 0.70 9.32 -8.73
CA ILE A 27 0.66 8.63 -10.03
C ILE A 27 0.51 9.66 -11.15
N LEU A 28 -0.37 10.64 -10.96
CA LEU A 28 -0.66 11.68 -11.95
C LEU A 28 0.47 12.71 -12.09
N LEU A 29 1.13 13.10 -10.98
CA LEU A 29 2.13 14.17 -10.99
C LEU A 29 3.57 13.69 -11.22
N LYS A 30 3.91 12.43 -10.94
CA LYS A 30 5.28 11.92 -11.17
C LYS A 30 5.39 11.27 -12.54
N LYS A 31 6.42 11.65 -13.30
CA LYS A 31 6.86 10.92 -14.50
C LYS A 31 7.23 9.48 -14.07
N ASN A 32 6.47 8.48 -14.52
CA ASN A 32 6.50 7.07 -14.08
C ASN A 32 6.00 6.81 -12.64
N GLY A 33 4.98 7.53 -12.20
CA GLY A 33 4.32 7.28 -10.92
C GLY A 33 3.79 5.85 -10.81
N ARG A 34 4.17 5.15 -9.74
CA ARG A 34 3.65 3.83 -9.38
C ARG A 34 3.04 3.90 -7.98
N PHE A 35 2.10 3.01 -7.70
CA PHE A 35 1.67 2.79 -6.32
C PHE A 35 2.87 2.44 -5.45
N VAL A 36 2.88 2.99 -4.23
CA VAL A 36 3.91 2.67 -3.24
C VAL A 36 3.87 1.17 -2.94
N LYS A 37 5.04 0.56 -2.82
CA LYS A 37 5.14 -0.85 -2.41
C LYS A 37 4.74 -0.93 -0.93
N THR A 38 3.54 -1.43 -0.67
CA THR A 38 3.01 -1.64 0.69
C THR A 38 3.57 -2.90 1.34
N HIS A 39 4.20 -3.79 0.55
CA HIS A 39 4.86 -4.96 1.08
C HIS A 39 6.15 -4.56 1.82
N VAL A 40 6.23 -4.90 3.11
CA VAL A 40 7.35 -4.51 3.99
C VAL A 40 8.71 -4.87 3.39
N SER A 41 8.86 -6.09 2.86
CA SER A 41 10.12 -6.55 2.26
C SER A 41 10.51 -5.82 0.96
N GLN A 42 9.52 -5.28 0.22
CA GLN A 42 9.78 -4.53 -1.02
C GLN A 42 9.91 -3.01 -0.81
N SER A 43 9.66 -2.52 0.40
CA SER A 43 9.78 -1.10 0.71
C SER A 43 11.24 -0.74 1.00
N LYS A 44 11.84 0.11 0.14
CA LYS A 44 13.20 0.63 0.35
C LYS A 44 13.33 1.30 1.70
N ALA A 45 12.35 2.13 2.08
CA ALA A 45 12.37 2.84 3.36
C ALA A 45 12.30 1.92 4.60
N MET A 46 11.72 0.72 4.48
CA MET A 46 11.72 -0.27 5.57
C MET A 46 13.03 -1.04 5.62
N ARG A 47 13.60 -1.37 4.45
CA ARG A 47 14.94 -1.99 4.33
C ARG A 47 16.03 -1.08 4.89
N ASP A 48 15.97 0.22 4.62
CA ASP A 48 16.92 1.21 5.15
C ASP A 48 16.85 1.31 6.70
N ARG A 49 15.72 0.90 7.31
CA ARG A 49 15.52 0.80 8.77
C ARG A 49 15.85 -0.59 9.33
N GLY A 50 16.31 -1.53 8.51
CA GLY A 50 16.58 -2.91 8.92
C GLY A 50 15.33 -3.76 9.19
N VAL A 51 14.13 -3.28 8.84
CA VAL A 51 12.87 -4.03 9.06
C VAL A 51 12.60 -4.92 7.85
N THR A 52 12.63 -6.24 8.06
CA THR A 52 12.40 -7.26 7.02
C THR A 52 11.02 -7.93 7.19
N CYS A 53 10.64 -8.89 6.33
CA CYS A 53 9.35 -9.58 6.52
C CYS A 53 9.37 -10.45 7.78
N VAL A 54 8.20 -10.69 8.36
CA VAL A 54 8.05 -11.49 9.59
C VAL A 54 8.72 -12.86 9.48
N GLN A 55 8.62 -13.53 8.33
CA GLN A 55 9.25 -14.83 8.11
C GLN A 55 10.78 -14.76 8.16
N SER A 56 11.38 -13.72 7.56
CA SER A 56 12.83 -13.53 7.60
C SER A 56 13.32 -13.11 8.99
N GLN A 57 12.52 -12.32 9.73
CA GLN A 57 12.83 -11.98 11.12
C GLN A 57 12.74 -13.20 12.02
N ASP A 58 11.69 -14.01 11.88
CA ASP A 58 11.50 -15.26 12.60
C ASP A 58 12.64 -16.24 12.31
N PHE A 59 13.00 -16.43 11.04
CA PHE A 59 14.14 -17.27 10.66
C PHE A 59 15.48 -16.78 11.26
N ALA A 60 15.73 -15.47 11.27
CA ALA A 60 16.94 -14.91 11.86
C ALA A 60 16.96 -15.01 13.40
N ALA A 61 15.79 -14.97 14.04
CA ALA A 61 15.66 -15.11 15.49
C ALA A 61 15.71 -16.57 15.97
N ARG A 62 15.47 -17.54 15.08
CA ARG A 62 15.60 -18.97 15.40
C ARG A 62 17.06 -19.31 15.71
N HIS A 63 17.29 -19.89 16.89
CA HIS A 63 18.56 -20.54 17.19
C HIS A 63 18.71 -21.79 16.32
N LYS A 64 19.92 -22.04 15.80
CA LYS A 64 20.19 -23.26 15.03
C LYS A 64 20.03 -24.48 15.94
N SER A 65 18.99 -25.27 15.69
CA SER A 65 18.79 -26.54 16.40
C SER A 65 19.66 -27.62 15.74
N PRO A 66 20.42 -28.42 16.51
CA PRO A 66 21.11 -29.59 15.97
C PRO A 66 20.15 -30.67 15.45
N PHE A 67 18.87 -30.60 15.83
CA PHE A 67 17.81 -31.53 15.41
C PHE A 67 16.92 -30.95 14.30
N ALA A 68 17.37 -29.91 13.59
CA ALA A 68 16.57 -29.33 12.50
C ALA A 68 16.35 -30.37 11.38
N VAL A 69 15.09 -30.71 11.13
CA VAL A 69 14.69 -31.56 10.01
C VAL A 69 14.85 -30.76 8.72
N LYS A 70 15.53 -31.33 7.72
CA LYS A 70 15.58 -30.75 6.38
C LYS A 70 14.20 -30.94 5.75
N GLU A 71 13.43 -29.87 5.72
CA GLU A 71 12.25 -29.74 4.85
C GLU A 71 12.65 -29.63 3.37
#